data_AF-A0A535LL56-F1
#
_entry.id   AF-A0A535LL56-F1
#
_cell.length_a   1.000
_cell.length_b   1.000
_cell.length_c   1.000
_cell.angle_alpha   90.00
_cell.angle_beta   90.00
_cell.angle_gamma   90.00
#
_symmetry.space_group_name_H-M   'P 1'
#
loop_
_entity.id
_entity.type
_entity.pdbx_description
1 polymer ?
#
loop_
_entity_poly.entity_id
_entity_poly.type
_entity_poly.pdbx_seq_one_letter_code
_entity_poly.pdbx_strand_id
1 'polypeptide(L)'
;MRITAPKVFLLLATVMLCLSACSPTSGIFAGGNWQSSGLPHQHIRTLAVDFNNPQDIFAGGSQGKVFSSSDGGQHWAEHRTGLPPTVSINTLSFDATGKKLYAATDAGLFVSTDAALHWILVGKAAADQSFNYTALTFDLKAPQTIFAGTASHGVLVSLDGGNTWSSINKGLPPATTINALTFDVLSGQ
;
A
#
# COMPACT_ATOMS: atom_id res chain seq x y z
N MET A 1 -10.28 32.65 -62.22
CA MET A 1 -9.21 32.31 -61.25
C MET A 1 -9.84 32.00 -59.90
N ARG A 2 -10.16 30.72 -59.65
CA ARG A 2 -10.51 30.20 -58.33
C ARG A 2 -9.94 28.79 -58.25
N ILE A 3 -8.85 28.64 -57.52
CA ILE A 3 -8.24 27.36 -57.19
C ILE A 3 -9.02 26.82 -56.00
N THR A 4 -9.62 25.64 -56.14
CA THR A 4 -10.17 24.88 -55.01
C THR A 4 -9.65 23.46 -55.07
N ALA A 5 -8.75 23.14 -54.15
CA ALA A 5 -8.47 21.79 -53.65
C ALA A 5 -7.65 21.91 -52.34
N PRO A 6 -7.63 20.93 -51.42
CA PRO A 6 -8.41 19.69 -51.37
C PRO A 6 -9.02 19.38 -49.98
N LYS A 7 -9.94 18.41 -50.00
CA LYS A 7 -10.55 17.69 -48.87
C LYS A 7 -9.52 16.85 -48.09
N VAL A 8 -8.54 17.47 -47.44
CA VAL A 8 -7.58 16.76 -46.55
C VAL A 8 -7.81 17.10 -45.07
N PHE A 9 -8.67 18.06 -44.75
CA PHE A 9 -8.87 18.51 -43.37
C PHE A 9 -9.87 17.68 -42.54
N LEU A 10 -10.55 16.69 -43.13
CA LEU A 10 -11.64 15.98 -42.45
C LEU A 10 -11.28 14.57 -41.92
N LEU A 11 -10.01 14.14 -42.03
CA LEU A 11 -9.58 12.84 -41.49
C LEU A 11 -8.57 12.95 -40.32
N LEU A 12 -8.24 14.17 -39.88
CA LEU A 12 -7.40 14.38 -38.69
C LEU A 12 -8.19 14.69 -37.41
N ALA A 13 -9.50 14.93 -37.52
CA ALA A 13 -10.35 15.28 -36.37
C ALA A 13 -11.00 14.06 -35.67
N THR A 14 -10.92 12.86 -36.26
CA THR A 14 -11.51 11.64 -35.67
C THR A 14 -10.48 10.65 -35.12
N VAL A 15 -9.17 10.88 -35.33
CA VAL A 15 -8.09 10.11 -34.68
C VAL A 15 -7.56 10.83 -33.44
N MET A 16 -8.08 12.03 -33.16
CA MET A 16 -7.87 12.77 -31.92
C MET A 16 -9.04 12.59 -30.93
N LEU A 17 -9.73 11.44 -30.95
CA LEU A 17 -10.22 10.85 -29.69
C LEU A 17 -9.00 10.21 -29.00
N CYS A 18 -8.11 11.09 -28.56
CA CYS A 18 -7.03 10.76 -27.65
C CYS A 18 -7.62 10.01 -26.46
N LEU A 19 -7.15 8.78 -26.22
CA LEU A 19 -6.65 8.17 -24.97
C LEU A 19 -6.89 8.86 -23.59
N SER A 20 -7.83 9.77 -23.41
CA SER A 20 -8.14 10.46 -22.16
C SER A 20 -9.23 9.74 -21.38
N ALA A 21 -9.11 8.43 -21.26
CA ALA A 21 -9.99 7.63 -20.41
C ALA A 21 -9.12 6.76 -19.49
N CYS A 22 -8.40 7.42 -18.58
CA CYS A 22 -8.26 7.04 -17.16
C CYS A 22 -7.12 7.88 -16.56
N SER A 23 -7.36 9.17 -16.34
CA SER A 23 -6.61 9.90 -15.32
C SER A 23 -7.69 10.58 -14.50
N PRO A 24 -7.88 10.23 -13.22
CA PRO A 24 -8.88 10.91 -12.42
C PRO A 24 -8.55 12.40 -12.46
N THR A 25 -9.52 13.25 -12.80
CA THR A 25 -9.35 14.71 -12.86
C THR A 25 -9.24 15.35 -11.48
N SER A 26 -9.03 14.55 -10.43
CA SER A 26 -9.09 14.94 -9.03
C SER A 26 -8.16 14.04 -8.21
N GLY A 27 -7.49 14.63 -7.21
CA GLY A 27 -6.50 13.96 -6.36
C GLY A 27 -5.04 14.37 -6.63
N ILE A 28 -4.14 13.97 -5.73
CA ILE A 28 -2.70 14.31 -5.78
C ILE A 28 -1.96 13.62 -6.93
N PHE A 29 -2.56 12.59 -7.55
CA PHE A 29 -2.00 11.82 -8.66
C PHE A 29 -2.60 12.16 -10.04
N ALA A 30 -3.43 13.21 -10.13
CA ALA A 30 -4.17 13.61 -11.33
C ALA A 30 -3.32 14.29 -12.43
N GLY A 31 -2.03 13.96 -12.56
CA GLY A 31 -1.14 14.57 -13.58
C GLY A 31 -0.95 16.09 -13.44
N GLY A 32 -1.34 16.67 -12.30
CA GLY A 32 -1.25 18.09 -12.00
C GLY A 32 0.10 18.51 -11.43
N ASN A 33 0.24 19.82 -11.21
CA ASN A 33 1.38 20.39 -10.50
C ASN A 33 1.47 19.83 -9.07
N TRP A 34 2.69 19.77 -8.54
CA TRP A 34 2.92 19.44 -7.13
C TRP A 34 2.08 20.34 -6.21
N GLN A 35 1.34 19.72 -5.30
CA GLN A 35 0.50 20.38 -4.31
C GLN A 35 0.70 19.76 -2.92
N SER A 36 0.37 20.52 -1.88
CA SER A 36 0.43 20.01 -0.51
C SER A 36 -0.56 18.84 -0.36
N SER A 37 -0.14 17.78 0.34
CA SER A 37 -0.95 16.59 0.58
C SER A 37 -2.07 16.81 1.60
N GLY A 38 -2.15 17.95 2.27
CA GLY A 38 -3.13 18.17 3.35
C GLY A 38 -2.79 17.47 4.67
N LEU A 39 -1.59 16.87 4.80
CA LEU A 39 -1.06 16.27 6.03
C LEU A 39 0.13 17.07 6.61
N PRO A 40 0.00 18.38 6.89
CA PRO A 40 1.11 19.16 7.43
C PRO A 40 1.52 18.67 8.81
N HIS A 41 2.83 18.74 9.09
CA HIS A 41 3.44 18.36 10.37
C HIS A 41 3.21 16.89 10.78
N GLN A 42 2.83 16.01 9.85
CA GLN A 42 2.77 14.57 10.10
C GLN A 42 4.04 13.88 9.63
N HIS A 43 4.55 12.96 10.46
CA HIS A 43 5.63 12.05 10.06
C HIS A 43 5.03 10.85 9.34
N ILE A 44 4.79 11.01 8.04
CA ILE A 44 4.30 9.93 7.18
C ILE A 44 5.46 9.03 6.77
N ARG A 45 5.29 7.72 6.98
CA ARG A 45 6.29 6.67 6.72
C ARG A 45 5.94 5.80 5.51
N THR A 46 4.65 5.65 5.23
CA THR A 46 4.16 4.74 4.20
C THR A 46 2.86 5.26 3.60
N LEU A 47 2.62 4.88 2.35
CA LEU A 47 1.35 5.05 1.64
C LEU A 47 0.90 3.71 1.09
N ALA A 48 -0.41 3.48 1.06
CA ALA A 48 -1.05 2.37 0.35
C ALA A 48 -2.24 2.92 -0.44
N VAL A 49 -2.45 2.42 -1.65
CA VAL A 49 -3.58 2.78 -2.52
C VAL A 49 -4.42 1.54 -2.71
N ASP A 50 -5.74 1.65 -2.55
CA ASP A 50 -6.63 0.55 -2.88
C ASP A 50 -6.64 0.38 -4.41
N PHE A 51 -6.24 -0.80 -4.88
CA PHE A 51 -6.20 -1.08 -6.31
C PHE A 51 -7.62 -1.22 -6.91
N ASN A 52 -8.64 -1.49 -6.10
CA ASN A 52 -10.04 -1.54 -6.53
C ASN A 52 -10.65 -0.14 -6.62
N ASN A 53 -10.15 0.82 -5.83
CA ASN A 53 -10.56 2.21 -5.87
C ASN A 53 -9.35 3.14 -5.63
N PRO A 54 -8.68 3.61 -6.70
CA PRO A 54 -7.49 4.46 -6.57
C PRO A 54 -7.71 5.83 -5.92
N GLN A 55 -8.96 6.23 -5.65
CA GLN A 55 -9.26 7.41 -4.84
C GLN A 55 -9.07 7.14 -3.34
N ASP A 56 -9.13 5.87 -2.93
CA ASP A 56 -8.92 5.46 -1.55
C ASP A 56 -7.42 5.27 -1.30
N ILE A 57 -6.85 6.19 -0.52
CA ILE A 57 -5.43 6.23 -0.17
C ILE A 57 -5.30 6.21 1.35
N PHE A 58 -4.33 5.45 1.83
CA PHE A 58 -4.02 5.30 3.24
C PHE A 58 -2.59 5.73 3.52
N ALA A 59 -2.37 6.49 4.58
CA ALA A 59 -1.05 6.95 5.00
C ALA A 59 -0.76 6.48 6.42
N GLY A 60 0.35 5.79 6.63
CA GLY A 60 0.80 5.37 7.95
C GLY A 60 1.86 6.32 8.49
N GLY A 61 1.78 6.65 9.77
CA GLY A 61 2.73 7.53 10.43
C GLY A 61 3.23 7.02 11.78
N SER A 62 3.77 7.95 12.57
CA SER A 62 4.17 7.68 13.96
C SER A 62 2.96 7.72 14.91
N GLN A 63 3.14 7.21 16.14
CA GLN A 63 2.16 7.29 17.24
C GLN A 63 0.83 6.57 16.95
N GLY A 64 0.87 5.46 16.21
CA GLY A 64 -0.29 4.64 15.88
C GLY A 64 -1.26 5.33 14.92
N LYS A 65 -0.85 6.41 14.25
CA LYS A 65 -1.71 7.16 13.34
C LYS A 65 -1.72 6.54 11.95
N VAL A 66 -2.93 6.27 11.47
CA VAL A 66 -3.22 5.99 10.06
C VAL A 66 -4.18 7.06 9.56
N PHE A 67 -3.97 7.56 8.36
CA PHE A 67 -4.87 8.50 7.70
C PHE A 67 -5.51 7.84 6.50
N SER A 68 -6.79 8.08 6.25
CA SER A 68 -7.47 7.65 5.02
C SER A 68 -7.98 8.85 4.24
N SER A 69 -7.90 8.79 2.92
CA SER A 69 -8.52 9.70 1.98
C SER A 69 -9.36 8.90 1.01
N SER A 70 -10.52 9.44 0.61
CA SER A 70 -11.40 8.85 -0.40
C SER A 70 -11.59 9.75 -1.63
N ASP A 71 -10.79 10.80 -1.73
CA ASP A 71 -10.83 11.79 -2.81
C ASP A 71 -9.45 12.01 -3.46
N GLY A 72 -8.64 10.94 -3.45
CA GLY A 72 -7.33 10.94 -4.07
C GLY A 72 -6.31 11.79 -3.31
N GLY A 73 -6.48 11.96 -2.01
CA GLY A 73 -5.52 12.62 -1.12
C GLY A 73 -5.73 14.12 -0.94
N GLN A 74 -6.91 14.64 -1.27
CA GLN A 74 -7.26 16.05 -1.06
C GLN A 74 -7.64 16.32 0.40
N HIS A 75 -8.41 15.40 0.99
CA HIS A 75 -8.78 15.43 2.41
C HIS A 75 -8.45 14.09 3.08
N TRP A 76 -8.13 14.16 4.37
CA TRP A 76 -7.70 13.00 5.15
C TRP A 76 -8.44 12.93 6.49
N ALA A 77 -8.84 11.73 6.88
CA ALA A 77 -9.34 11.40 8.21
C ALA A 77 -8.30 10.61 8.99
N GLU A 78 -8.05 10.97 10.26
CA GLU A 78 -7.13 10.23 11.16
C GLU A 78 -7.87 9.08 11.86
N HIS A 79 -7.24 7.91 11.89
CA HIS A 79 -7.69 6.70 12.57
C HIS A 79 -6.57 6.10 13.41
N ARG A 80 -6.95 5.50 14.54
CA ARG A 80 -6.01 4.80 15.44
C ARG A 80 -6.65 3.72 16.30
N THR A 81 -7.94 3.44 16.11
CA THR A 81 -8.69 2.55 17.01
C THR A 81 -8.12 1.13 16.92
N GLY A 82 -7.69 0.58 18.05
CA GLY A 82 -7.06 -0.74 18.12
C GLY A 82 -5.53 -0.75 17.88
N LEU A 83 -4.94 0.36 17.47
CA LEU A 83 -3.48 0.53 17.41
C LEU A 83 -2.95 1.11 18.73
N PRO A 84 -1.79 0.66 19.23
CA PRO A 84 -1.18 1.30 20.40
C PRO A 84 -0.72 2.74 20.09
N PRO A 85 -0.77 3.66 21.07
CA PRO A 85 -0.51 5.08 20.81
C PRO A 85 0.96 5.43 20.55
N THR A 86 1.89 4.50 20.76
CA THR A 86 3.33 4.73 20.66
C THR A 86 3.97 4.08 19.44
N VAL A 87 3.24 3.23 18.71
CA VAL A 87 3.83 2.43 17.64
C VAL A 87 4.06 3.25 16.38
N SER A 88 5.07 2.89 15.60
CA SER A 88 5.24 3.40 14.25
C SER A 88 4.59 2.46 13.23
N ILE A 89 3.83 3.03 12.29
CA ILE A 89 3.35 2.30 11.12
C ILE A 89 4.48 2.32 10.08
N ASN A 90 5.22 1.21 9.99
CA ASN A 90 6.39 1.11 9.11
C ASN A 90 5.98 0.89 7.66
N THR A 91 4.96 0.06 7.44
CA THR A 91 4.38 -0.15 6.11
C THR A 91 2.90 -0.46 6.19
N LEU A 92 2.15 0.01 5.19
CA LEU A 92 0.77 -0.35 4.92
C LEU A 92 0.73 -1.13 3.62
N SER A 93 0.02 -2.25 3.61
CA SER A 93 -0.10 -3.08 2.41
C SER A 93 -1.45 -3.79 2.37
N PHE A 94 -2.09 -3.76 1.20
CA PHE A 94 -3.30 -4.53 0.98
C PHE A 94 -2.97 -6.00 0.78
N ASP A 95 -3.88 -6.86 1.23
CA ASP A 95 -3.83 -8.27 0.86
C ASP A 95 -4.05 -8.45 -0.66
N ALA A 96 -3.79 -9.66 -1.15
CA ALA A 96 -3.95 -9.98 -2.56
C ALA A 96 -5.38 -9.72 -3.11
N THR A 97 -6.39 -9.64 -2.23
CA THR A 97 -7.78 -9.39 -2.62
C THR A 97 -8.18 -7.91 -2.54
N GLY A 98 -7.36 -7.05 -1.92
CA GLY A 98 -7.67 -5.64 -1.69
C GLY A 98 -8.74 -5.41 -0.62
N LYS A 99 -9.16 -6.45 0.10
CA LYS A 99 -10.23 -6.36 1.11
C LYS A 99 -9.70 -6.09 2.50
N LYS A 100 -8.43 -6.38 2.74
CA LYS A 100 -7.79 -6.21 4.05
C LYS A 100 -6.58 -5.32 3.91
N LEU A 101 -6.47 -4.35 4.81
CA LEU A 101 -5.30 -3.50 4.93
C LEU A 101 -4.48 -3.96 6.13
N TYR A 102 -3.22 -4.29 5.90
CA TYR A 102 -2.28 -4.69 6.93
C TYR A 102 -1.33 -3.56 7.28
N ALA A 103 -1.03 -3.41 8.57
CA ALA A 103 -0.06 -2.46 9.11
C ALA A 103 1.06 -3.25 9.81
N ALA A 104 2.25 -3.22 9.22
CA ALA A 104 3.45 -3.69 9.92
C ALA A 104 3.97 -2.57 10.81
N THR A 105 4.18 -2.91 12.09
CA THR A 105 4.56 -1.96 13.12
C THR A 105 5.77 -2.46 13.91
N ASP A 106 6.29 -1.60 14.79
CA ASP A 106 7.31 -1.98 15.77
C ASP A 106 6.81 -2.93 16.86
N ALA A 107 5.48 -3.08 17.02
CA ALA A 107 4.84 -3.92 18.02
C ALA A 107 3.90 -4.98 17.39
N GLY A 108 4.22 -5.44 16.19
CA GLY A 108 3.52 -6.53 15.54
C GLY A 108 2.78 -6.13 14.26
N LEU A 109 2.02 -7.09 13.74
CA LEU A 109 1.23 -6.94 12.52
C LEU A 109 -0.24 -6.72 12.89
N PHE A 110 -0.85 -5.66 12.38
CA PHE A 110 -2.27 -5.37 12.58
C PHE A 110 -3.02 -5.47 11.26
N VAL A 111 -4.30 -5.79 11.32
CA VAL A 111 -5.19 -5.85 10.15
C VAL A 111 -6.46 -5.05 10.38
N SER A 112 -6.90 -4.34 9.35
CA SER A 112 -8.20 -3.71 9.24
C SER A 112 -8.97 -4.32 8.06
N THR A 113 -10.29 -4.46 8.25
CA THR A 113 -11.24 -4.93 7.23
C THR A 113 -12.32 -3.88 6.93
N ASP A 114 -12.13 -2.66 7.41
CA ASP A 114 -13.12 -1.58 7.43
C ASP A 114 -12.46 -0.24 7.09
N ALA A 115 -11.60 -0.22 6.07
CA ALA A 115 -10.92 0.97 5.58
C ALA A 115 -10.16 1.75 6.67
N ALA A 116 -9.32 1.04 7.44
CA ALA A 116 -8.48 1.57 8.50
C ALA A 116 -9.21 2.12 9.75
N LEU A 117 -10.54 1.98 9.84
CA LEU A 117 -11.32 2.48 10.98
C LEU A 117 -10.98 1.72 12.28
N HIS A 118 -10.83 0.39 12.20
CA HIS A 118 -10.45 -0.45 13.34
C HIS A 118 -9.33 -1.42 12.98
N TRP A 119 -8.43 -1.64 13.93
CA TRP A 119 -7.28 -2.51 13.80
C TRP A 119 -7.29 -3.64 14.82
N ILE A 120 -6.93 -4.83 14.37
CA ILE A 120 -6.82 -6.03 15.20
C ILE A 120 -5.41 -6.60 15.05
N LEU A 121 -4.77 -6.90 16.18
CA LEU A 121 -3.47 -7.59 16.19
C LEU A 121 -3.62 -9.00 15.60
N VAL A 122 -2.75 -9.32 14.64
CA VAL A 122 -2.70 -10.63 13.96
C VAL A 122 -1.83 -11.60 14.78
N GLY A 123 -2.20 -12.88 14.84
CA GLY A 123 -1.34 -13.93 15.39
C GLY A 123 -1.27 -13.98 16.92
N LYS A 124 -2.40 -13.77 17.62
CA LYS A 124 -2.51 -13.79 19.10
C LYS A 124 -2.18 -15.14 19.78
N ALA A 125 -1.52 -16.10 19.11
CA ALA A 125 -1.31 -17.46 19.59
C ALA A 125 0.04 -17.68 20.29
N ALA A 126 -0.04 -17.86 21.61
CA ALA A 126 0.81 -18.64 22.53
C ALA A 126 2.32 -18.38 22.69
N ALA A 127 2.98 -17.61 21.80
CA ALA A 127 4.36 -17.18 22.01
C ALA A 127 4.48 -15.68 21.73
N ASP A 128 4.82 -14.93 22.77
CA ASP A 128 4.96 -13.47 22.90
C ASP A 128 6.04 -12.84 22.01
N GLN A 129 6.21 -13.28 20.76
CA GLN A 129 7.19 -12.71 19.84
C GLN A 129 6.53 -11.73 18.89
N SER A 130 6.25 -10.55 19.44
CA SER A 130 6.04 -9.35 18.63
C SER A 130 7.37 -8.94 17.99
N PHE A 131 7.48 -9.09 16.67
CA PHE A 131 8.61 -8.55 15.91
C PHE A 131 8.38 -7.09 15.51
N ASN A 132 9.47 -6.35 15.35
CA ASN A 132 9.45 -5.08 14.63
C ASN A 132 9.44 -5.38 13.13
N TYR A 133 8.24 -5.33 12.55
CA TYR A 133 8.01 -5.57 11.14
C TYR A 133 8.24 -4.29 10.35
N THR A 134 9.07 -4.37 9.32
CA THR A 134 9.56 -3.21 8.55
C THR A 134 9.07 -3.22 7.11
N ALA A 135 8.73 -4.40 6.57
CA ALA A 135 8.23 -4.57 5.21
C ALA A 135 7.19 -5.70 5.14
N LEU A 136 6.26 -5.61 4.20
CA LEU A 136 5.24 -6.64 3.94
C LEU A 136 5.00 -6.76 2.43
N THR A 137 4.90 -8.00 1.95
CA THR A 137 4.38 -8.29 0.62
C THR A 137 3.57 -9.58 0.64
N PHE A 138 2.60 -9.68 -0.27
CA PHE A 138 1.69 -10.82 -0.38
C PHE A 138 1.94 -11.58 -1.68
N ASP A 139 1.75 -12.88 -1.64
CA ASP A 139 1.68 -13.69 -2.86
C ASP A 139 0.29 -13.53 -3.49
N LEU A 140 0.24 -13.00 -4.71
CA LEU A 140 -1.03 -12.80 -5.43
C LEU A 140 -1.66 -14.10 -5.93
N LYS A 141 -0.91 -15.20 -6.02
CA LYS A 141 -1.39 -16.54 -6.40
C LYS A 141 -1.73 -17.40 -5.19
N ALA A 142 -1.17 -17.09 -4.02
CA ALA A 142 -1.45 -17.75 -2.75
C ALA A 142 -1.84 -16.72 -1.67
N PRO A 143 -3.12 -16.29 -1.58
CA PRO A 143 -3.54 -15.16 -0.74
C PRO A 143 -3.31 -15.31 0.77
N GLN A 144 -3.02 -16.51 1.26
CA GLN A 144 -2.66 -16.77 2.67
C GLN A 144 -1.15 -16.64 2.93
N THR A 145 -0.34 -16.51 1.87
CA THR A 145 1.10 -16.38 1.95
C THR A 145 1.50 -14.93 2.09
N ILE A 146 2.16 -14.62 3.21
CA ILE A 146 2.66 -13.29 3.57
C ILE A 146 4.16 -13.38 3.81
N PHE A 147 4.91 -12.49 3.19
CA PHE A 147 6.33 -12.31 3.49
C PHE A 147 6.49 -11.02 4.28
N ALA A 148 7.18 -11.10 5.41
CA ALA A 148 7.43 -9.97 6.28
C ALA A 148 8.93 -9.77 6.51
N GLY A 149 9.38 -8.54 6.30
CA GLY A 149 10.70 -8.10 6.67
C GLY A 149 10.71 -7.65 8.12
N THR A 150 11.81 -7.90 8.82
CA THR A 150 11.98 -7.49 10.22
C THR A 150 13.23 -6.61 10.40
N ALA A 151 13.25 -5.86 11.50
CA ALA A 151 14.38 -4.99 11.82
C ALA A 151 15.68 -5.76 12.13
N SER A 152 15.60 -7.01 12.59
CA SER A 152 16.77 -7.76 13.10
C SER A 152 16.67 -9.29 12.98
N HIS A 153 15.63 -9.84 12.36
CA HIS A 153 15.39 -11.29 12.26
C HIS A 153 15.28 -11.77 10.81
N GLY A 154 15.71 -10.95 9.85
CA GLY A 154 15.61 -11.25 8.42
C GLY A 154 14.15 -11.29 7.94
N VAL A 155 13.85 -12.27 7.10
CA VAL A 155 12.55 -12.48 6.46
C VAL A 155 11.79 -13.61 7.15
N LEU A 156 10.53 -13.34 7.48
CA LEU A 156 9.56 -14.31 7.95
C LEU A 156 8.52 -14.57 6.85
N VAL A 157 8.04 -15.81 6.78
CA VAL A 157 6.92 -16.21 5.93
C VAL A 157 5.80 -16.77 6.80
N SER A 158 4.58 -16.37 6.49
CA SER A 158 3.35 -16.99 6.99
C SER A 158 2.63 -17.63 5.80
N LEU A 159 2.04 -18.81 6.01
CA LEU A 159 1.26 -19.53 5.01
C LEU A 159 -0.24 -19.63 5.39
N ASP A 160 -0.62 -18.98 6.49
CA ASP A 160 -1.94 -19.08 7.10
C ASP A 160 -2.54 -17.70 7.44
N GLY A 161 -2.20 -16.68 6.66
CA GLY A 161 -2.76 -15.34 6.80
C GLY A 161 -2.20 -14.53 7.99
N GLY A 162 -1.00 -14.89 8.45
CA GLY A 162 -0.28 -14.22 9.53
C GLY A 162 -0.46 -14.86 10.91
N ASN A 163 -1.13 -16.01 11.01
CA ASN A 163 -1.37 -16.67 12.29
C ASN A 163 -0.10 -17.35 12.84
N THR A 164 0.70 -17.96 11.96
CA THR A 164 2.00 -18.54 12.28
C THR A 164 3.07 -18.06 11.30
N TRP A 165 4.32 -18.02 11.78
CA TRP A 165 5.46 -17.49 11.04
C TRP A 165 6.66 -18.45 11.12
N SER A 166 7.40 -18.53 10.03
CA SER A 166 8.67 -19.28 9.94
C SER A 166 9.73 -18.41 9.28
N SER A 167 10.98 -18.49 9.73
CA SER A 167 12.08 -17.75 9.12
C SER A 167 12.58 -18.39 7.83
N ILE A 168 12.85 -17.57 6.81
CA ILE A 168 13.39 -18.01 5.51
C ILE A 168 14.70 -17.29 5.19
N ASN A 169 15.66 -17.38 6.11
CA ASN A 169 16.91 -16.59 6.09
C ASN A 169 18.11 -17.29 5.42
N LYS A 170 17.89 -18.35 4.66
CA LYS A 170 19.01 -19.09 4.03
C LYS A 170 19.77 -18.17 3.08
N GLY A 171 21.05 -17.95 3.36
CA GLY A 171 21.92 -17.06 2.57
C GLY A 171 21.95 -15.60 3.03
N LEU A 172 21.16 -15.23 4.05
CA LEU A 172 21.24 -13.92 4.69
C LEU A 172 22.25 -13.94 5.85
N PRO A 173 22.99 -12.84 6.08
CA PRO A 173 23.77 -12.67 7.29
C PRO A 173 22.90 -12.77 8.56
N PRO A 174 23.47 -13.17 9.72
CA PRO A 174 22.79 -13.06 11.00
C PRO A 174 22.36 -11.62 11.28
N ALA A 175 21.23 -11.46 11.98
CA ALA A 175 20.68 -10.17 12.40
C ALA A 175 20.42 -9.16 11.26
N THR A 176 20.09 -9.65 10.05
CA THR A 176 19.83 -8.79 8.89
C THR A 176 18.54 -7.98 9.07
N THR A 177 18.63 -6.67 8.84
CA THR A 177 17.49 -5.75 8.68
C THR A 177 16.94 -5.83 7.26
N ILE A 178 15.62 -5.98 7.13
CA ILE A 178 14.94 -5.96 5.82
C ILE A 178 14.19 -4.63 5.70
N ASN A 179 14.57 -3.79 4.74
CA ASN A 179 13.93 -2.47 4.57
C ASN A 179 12.75 -2.49 3.59
N ALA A 180 12.75 -3.42 2.64
CA ALA A 180 11.70 -3.52 1.63
C ALA A 180 11.60 -4.97 1.15
N LEU A 181 10.39 -5.36 0.77
CA LEU A 181 10.09 -6.60 0.08
C LEU A 181 9.15 -6.26 -1.07
N THR A 182 9.32 -6.96 -2.18
CA THR A 182 8.39 -6.90 -3.32
C THR A 182 8.17 -8.32 -3.81
N PHE A 183 6.97 -8.56 -4.34
CA PHE A 183 6.61 -9.83 -4.95
C PHE A 183 6.42 -9.61 -6.45
N ASP A 184 7.12 -10.41 -7.25
CA ASP A 184 6.97 -10.39 -8.70
C ASP A 184 5.96 -11.44 -9.16
N VAL A 185 4.87 -10.97 -9.76
CA VAL A 185 3.80 -11.80 -10.33
C VAL A 185 4.19 -12.52 -11.62
N LEU A 186 5.28 -12.09 -12.28
CA LEU A 186 5.68 -12.56 -13.61
C LEU A 186 6.67 -13.72 -13.60
N SER A 187 7.10 -14.21 -12.45
CA SER A 187 8.09 -15.30 -12.33
C SER A 187 7.58 -16.71 -12.73
N GLY A 188 6.57 -16.79 -13.61
CA GLY A 188 5.99 -18.03 -14.12
C GLY A 188 5.83 -18.03 -15.65
N GLN A 189 6.93 -17.93 -16.38
CA GLN A 189 7.09 -18.41 -17.75
C GLN A 189 8.49 -19.04 -17.87
#